data_AF-A0A0U1DXB9-F1
#
_entry.id   AF-A0A0U1DXB9-F1
#
_cell.length_a   1.000
_cell.length_b   1.000
_cell.length_c   1.000
_cell.angle_alpha   90.00
_cell.angle_beta   90.00
_cell.angle_gamma   90.00
#
_symmetry.space_group_name_H-M   'P 1'
#
loop_
_entity.id
_entity.type
_entity.pdbx_description
1 polymer ?
#
loop_
_entity_poly.entity_id
_entity_poly.type
_entity_poly.pdbx_seq_one_letter_code
_entity_poly.pdbx_strand_id
1 'polypeptide(L)'
;MTSAKDIDADYDEHHVITTGAEDEAAGVKAVLVSMQRGFEQMGPLRTAAALAKLNQRHGFDCPGCAWPEEHGGRKLAEFCENGAKAVAEEATKRVVTPEFFARHTIAELETKPEYWLSQQGRLTQPMVLAPGDAHYRPIEWDDAYRLIAEHLNALASPDEALFYTSGRTSNEAAFLYQLLVRSFGTNNLPDCSNMCHESSGTALTESIGIGKGSVTVEDVTEADLILIAGQNPGTNHPRMLSVLEKAKGNGAKIIAINPLPEAG
;
A
#
# COMPACT_ATOMS: atom_id res chain seq x y z
N MET A 1 10.95 -26.96 13.57
CA MET A 1 10.90 -25.98 14.67
C MET A 1 12.28 -25.37 14.81
N THR A 2 12.69 -24.56 13.84
CA THR A 2 13.91 -23.77 13.94
C THR A 2 13.60 -22.61 14.87
N SER A 3 14.33 -22.51 15.98
CA SER A 3 14.47 -21.28 16.76
C SER A 3 14.64 -20.12 15.78
N ALA A 4 13.59 -19.32 15.60
CA ALA A 4 13.53 -18.37 14.50
C ALA A 4 14.34 -17.14 14.90
N LYS A 5 15.61 -17.16 14.50
CA LYS A 5 16.46 -15.98 14.45
C LYS A 5 15.73 -14.88 13.65
N ASP A 6 15.85 -13.65 14.10
CA ASP A 6 15.31 -12.49 13.40
C ASP A 6 15.83 -12.45 11.96
N ILE A 7 15.00 -11.92 11.07
CA ILE A 7 15.40 -11.71 9.69
C ILE A 7 16.38 -10.55 9.66
N ASP A 8 17.55 -10.81 9.08
CA ASP A 8 18.55 -9.79 8.83
C ASP A 8 18.08 -8.94 7.64
N ALA A 9 17.86 -7.65 7.91
CA ALA A 9 17.39 -6.68 6.94
C ALA A 9 18.22 -5.40 7.15
N ASP A 10 18.96 -5.02 6.12
CA ASP A 10 20.09 -4.08 6.17
C ASP A 10 19.75 -2.66 5.67
N TYR A 11 18.50 -2.43 5.28
CA TYR A 11 18.03 -1.10 4.90
C TYR A 11 17.55 -0.32 6.12
N ASP A 12 18.08 0.90 6.25
CA ASP A 12 17.75 1.86 7.30
C ASP A 12 17.28 3.17 6.64
N GLU A 13 15.98 3.42 6.72
CA GLU A 13 15.35 4.62 6.16
C GLU A 13 15.79 5.94 6.82
N HIS A 14 16.50 5.89 7.95
CA HIS A 14 17.09 7.09 8.56
C HIS A 14 18.45 7.47 7.93
N HIS A 15 19.05 6.57 7.17
CA HIS A 15 20.33 6.77 6.49
C HIS A 15 20.19 6.87 4.95
N VAL A 16 19.12 7.52 4.49
CA VAL A 16 18.88 7.72 3.06
C VAL A 16 19.99 8.57 2.44
N ILE A 17 20.62 8.03 1.40
CA ILE A 17 21.62 8.73 0.59
C ILE A 17 20.94 9.18 -0.70
N THR A 18 20.98 10.49 -0.97
CA THR A 18 20.50 11.04 -2.25
C THR A 18 21.58 10.90 -3.31
N THR A 19 21.27 10.20 -4.40
CA THR A 19 22.13 10.09 -5.58
C THR A 19 21.61 11.00 -6.71
N GLY A 20 22.29 10.99 -7.87
CA GLY A 20 21.74 11.60 -9.08
C GLY A 20 20.46 10.90 -9.55
N ALA A 21 19.74 11.54 -10.46
CA ALA A 21 18.58 10.94 -11.11
C ALA A 21 18.99 9.68 -11.89
N GLU A 22 18.19 8.63 -11.77
CA GLU A 22 18.36 7.41 -12.56
C GLU A 22 17.88 7.65 -14.00
N ASP A 23 18.45 6.91 -14.95
CA ASP A 23 18.08 7.01 -16.37
C ASP A 23 16.91 6.08 -16.76
N GLU A 24 16.57 5.11 -15.90
CA GLU A 24 15.54 4.10 -16.17
C GLU A 24 14.57 3.93 -14.99
N ALA A 25 13.27 3.94 -15.27
CA ALA A 25 12.20 3.66 -14.29
C ALA A 25 11.65 2.23 -14.40
N ALA A 26 11.95 1.53 -15.49
CA ALA A 26 11.49 0.18 -15.78
C ALA A 26 12.52 -0.52 -16.67
N GLY A 27 12.57 -1.85 -16.62
CA GLY A 27 13.50 -2.63 -17.44
C GLY A 27 13.87 -3.97 -16.82
N VAL A 28 14.95 -4.57 -17.32
CA VAL A 28 15.42 -5.89 -16.87
C VAL A 28 15.79 -5.86 -15.38
N LYS A 29 16.42 -4.78 -14.91
CA LYS A 29 16.74 -4.58 -13.49
C LYS A 29 15.49 -4.64 -12.62
N ALA A 30 14.44 -3.90 -12.99
CA ALA A 30 13.16 -3.89 -12.29
C ALA A 30 12.51 -5.29 -12.21
N VAL A 31 12.58 -6.06 -13.30
CA VAL A 31 12.09 -7.46 -13.34
C VAL A 31 12.91 -8.36 -12.40
N LEU A 32 14.24 -8.27 -12.45
CA LEU A 32 15.12 -9.08 -11.59
C LEU A 32 14.89 -8.79 -10.11
N VAL A 33 14.80 -7.51 -9.73
CA VAL A 33 14.51 -7.09 -8.35
C VAL A 33 13.13 -7.60 -7.91
N SER A 34 12.12 -7.48 -8.78
CA SER A 34 10.77 -7.98 -8.51
C SER A 34 10.75 -9.49 -8.25
N MET A 35 11.48 -10.27 -9.06
CA MET A 35 11.58 -11.72 -8.88
C MET A 35 12.36 -12.08 -7.61
N GLN A 36 13.48 -11.41 -7.35
CA GLN A 36 14.28 -11.60 -6.15
C GLN A 36 13.42 -11.37 -4.90
N ARG A 37 12.78 -10.20 -4.78
CA ARG A 37 11.90 -9.88 -3.65
C ARG A 37 10.73 -10.86 -3.54
N GLY A 38 10.13 -11.21 -4.68
CA GLY A 38 9.08 -12.21 -4.75
C GLY A 38 9.53 -13.55 -4.17
N PHE A 39 10.72 -14.05 -4.53
CA PHE A 39 11.24 -15.32 -4.04
C PHE A 39 11.67 -15.26 -2.57
N GLU A 40 12.28 -14.15 -2.14
CA GLU A 40 12.68 -13.92 -0.74
C GLU A 40 11.48 -13.91 0.22
N GLN A 41 10.35 -13.33 -0.20
CA GLN A 41 9.15 -13.23 0.63
C GLN A 41 8.24 -14.46 0.50
N MET A 42 7.97 -14.90 -0.73
CA MET A 42 6.91 -15.87 -1.01
C MET A 42 7.44 -17.25 -1.41
N GLY A 43 8.69 -17.36 -1.84
CA GLY A 43 9.25 -18.54 -2.50
C GLY A 43 8.65 -18.80 -3.89
N PRO A 44 9.36 -19.55 -4.76
CA PRO A 44 9.15 -19.56 -6.21
C PRO A 44 7.72 -19.91 -6.65
N LEU A 45 7.13 -20.95 -6.04
CA LEU A 45 5.78 -21.40 -6.40
C LEU A 45 4.70 -20.37 -6.09
N ARG A 46 4.76 -19.72 -4.91
CA ARG A 46 3.77 -18.72 -4.52
C ARG A 46 3.98 -17.42 -5.31
N THR A 47 5.23 -17.04 -5.57
CA THR A 47 5.54 -15.91 -6.45
C THR A 47 4.93 -16.08 -7.83
N ALA A 48 5.17 -17.22 -8.48
CA ALA A 48 4.59 -17.49 -9.79
C ALA A 48 3.06 -17.48 -9.77
N ALA A 49 2.44 -18.12 -8.77
CA ALA A 49 0.98 -18.16 -8.63
C ALA A 49 0.35 -16.79 -8.35
N ALA A 50 0.98 -15.96 -7.50
CA ALA A 50 0.48 -14.64 -7.15
C ALA A 50 0.61 -13.66 -8.33
N LEU A 51 1.78 -13.61 -8.96
CA LEU A 51 2.03 -12.71 -10.09
C LEU A 51 1.21 -13.09 -11.33
N ALA A 52 0.93 -14.38 -11.56
CA ALA A 52 0.06 -14.82 -12.66
C ALA A 52 -1.42 -14.43 -12.47
N LYS A 53 -1.85 -14.08 -11.25
CA LYS A 53 -3.20 -13.63 -10.94
C LYS A 53 -3.31 -12.11 -10.77
N LEU A 54 -2.18 -11.41 -10.64
CA LEU A 54 -2.16 -9.98 -10.39
C LEU A 54 -2.75 -9.21 -11.58
N ASN A 55 -3.76 -8.36 -11.32
CA ASN A 55 -4.48 -7.55 -12.31
C ASN A 55 -5.14 -8.36 -13.44
N GLN A 56 -5.53 -9.60 -13.15
CA GLN A 56 -6.23 -10.50 -14.07
C GLN A 56 -7.71 -10.61 -13.72
N ARG A 57 -8.57 -10.90 -14.72
CA ARG A 57 -10.05 -10.92 -14.57
C ARG A 57 -10.59 -11.80 -13.44
N HIS A 58 -9.94 -12.94 -13.19
CA HIS A 58 -10.29 -13.88 -12.11
C HIS A 58 -9.20 -13.95 -11.05
N GLY A 59 -8.43 -12.87 -10.95
CA GLY A 59 -7.33 -12.71 -10.03
C GLY A 59 -7.67 -11.70 -8.94
N PHE A 60 -6.73 -10.81 -8.66
CA PHE A 60 -6.91 -9.74 -7.69
C PHE A 60 -6.17 -8.48 -8.16
N ASP A 61 -6.66 -7.33 -7.70
CA ASP A 61 -6.11 -6.04 -8.07
C ASP A 61 -4.81 -5.78 -7.30
N CYS A 62 -3.87 -5.15 -7.98
CA CYS A 62 -2.59 -4.80 -7.42
C CYS A 62 -2.80 -3.76 -6.34
N PRO A 63 -2.37 -4.04 -5.11
CA PRO A 63 -2.72 -3.14 -4.03
C PRO A 63 -1.73 -1.95 -3.98
N GLY A 64 -0.62 -2.01 -4.74
CA GLY A 64 0.48 -1.05 -4.69
C GLY A 64 0.31 0.25 -5.50
N CYS A 65 -0.74 0.38 -6.32
CA CYS A 65 -0.96 1.58 -7.14
C CYS A 65 -2.45 1.73 -7.49
N ALA A 66 -2.92 2.97 -7.62
CA ALA A 66 -4.31 3.29 -7.96
C ALA A 66 -4.56 3.43 -9.48
N TRP A 67 -3.55 3.17 -10.34
CA TRP A 67 -3.71 3.33 -11.78
C TRP A 67 -4.75 2.34 -12.33
N PRO A 68 -5.78 2.83 -13.05
CA PRO A 68 -6.84 1.99 -13.59
C PRO A 68 -6.32 1.06 -14.69
N GLU A 69 -7.22 0.26 -15.22
CA GLU A 69 -6.87 -0.85 -16.09
C GLU A 69 -7.55 -0.67 -17.42
N GLU A 70 -6.77 -0.80 -18.50
CA GLU A 70 -7.24 -0.54 -19.85
C GLU A 70 -8.42 -1.46 -20.21
N HIS A 71 -9.44 -0.89 -20.86
CA HIS A 71 -10.52 -1.69 -21.42
C HIS A 71 -10.03 -2.45 -22.66
N GLY A 72 -10.47 -3.70 -22.84
CA GLY A 72 -10.23 -4.46 -24.08
C GLY A 72 -9.24 -5.63 -24.01
N GLY A 73 -8.54 -5.85 -22.90
CA GLY A 73 -7.71 -7.05 -22.70
C GLY A 73 -6.61 -6.84 -21.67
N ARG A 74 -6.29 -7.88 -20.88
CA ARG A 74 -5.20 -7.84 -19.90
C ARG A 74 -3.95 -8.45 -20.52
N LYS A 75 -2.79 -7.79 -20.43
CA LYS A 75 -1.51 -8.43 -20.74
C LYS A 75 -1.27 -9.60 -19.79
N LEU A 76 -0.40 -10.51 -20.21
CA LEU A 76 0.04 -11.64 -19.37
C LEU A 76 0.73 -11.18 -18.08
N ALA A 77 1.39 -10.02 -18.11
CA ALA A 77 1.96 -9.34 -16.95
C ALA A 77 1.43 -7.90 -16.91
N GLU A 78 0.49 -7.64 -15.99
CA GLU A 78 -0.18 -6.34 -15.84
C GLU A 78 0.28 -5.61 -14.56
N PHE A 79 1.55 -5.68 -14.20
CA PHE A 79 2.06 -5.08 -12.96
C PHE A 79 3.43 -4.44 -13.16
N CYS A 80 3.72 -3.44 -12.33
CA CYS A 80 5.04 -2.82 -12.23
C CYS A 80 5.86 -3.43 -11.09
N GLU A 81 7.12 -3.01 -10.96
CA GLU A 81 8.00 -3.45 -9.86
C GLU A 81 7.43 -3.14 -8.48
N ASN A 82 6.91 -1.92 -8.28
CA ASN A 82 6.27 -1.54 -7.01
C ASN A 82 5.04 -2.39 -6.70
N GLY A 83 4.27 -2.74 -7.73
CA GLY A 83 3.15 -3.67 -7.60
C GLY A 83 3.59 -5.07 -7.19
N ALA A 84 4.66 -5.60 -7.79
CA ALA A 84 5.22 -6.90 -7.45
C ALA A 84 5.80 -6.91 -6.02
N LYS A 85 6.50 -5.85 -5.61
CA LYS A 85 7.00 -5.69 -4.23
C LYS A 85 5.87 -5.63 -3.21
N ALA A 86 4.82 -4.85 -3.48
CA ALA A 86 3.65 -4.77 -2.62
C ALA A 86 2.98 -6.15 -2.43
N VAL A 87 2.84 -6.92 -3.50
CA VAL A 87 2.31 -8.30 -3.40
C VAL A 87 3.27 -9.22 -2.65
N ALA A 88 4.58 -9.05 -2.81
CA ALA A 88 5.56 -9.84 -2.09
C ALA A 88 5.48 -9.62 -0.58
N GLU A 89 5.36 -8.38 -0.12
CA GLU A 89 5.15 -8.05 1.29
C GLU A 89 3.83 -8.65 1.83
N GLU A 90 2.71 -8.46 1.12
CA GLU A 90 1.39 -8.95 1.54
C GLU A 90 1.29 -10.49 1.60
N ALA A 91 1.87 -11.17 0.62
CA ALA A 91 1.79 -12.62 0.48
C ALA A 91 3.01 -13.36 1.07
N THR A 92 3.82 -12.67 1.87
CA THR A 92 5.00 -13.22 2.54
C THR A 92 4.70 -14.52 3.29
N LYS A 93 5.71 -15.39 3.37
CA LYS A 93 5.69 -16.60 4.21
C LYS A 93 6.25 -16.35 5.60
N ARG A 94 6.88 -15.19 5.81
CA ARG A 94 7.46 -14.82 7.10
C ARG A 94 6.35 -14.54 8.09
N VAL A 95 6.57 -14.96 9.32
CA VAL A 95 5.60 -14.83 10.40
C VAL A 95 6.30 -14.42 11.68
N VAL A 96 5.64 -13.55 12.43
CA VAL A 96 6.05 -13.13 13.76
C VAL A 96 5.17 -13.85 14.77
N THR A 97 5.80 -14.65 15.62
CA THR A 97 5.16 -15.48 16.65
C THR A 97 5.30 -14.81 18.03
N PRO A 98 4.56 -15.24 19.07
CA PRO A 98 4.70 -14.66 20.41
C PRO A 98 6.13 -14.70 20.96
N GLU A 99 6.93 -15.69 20.57
CA GLU A 99 8.34 -15.80 20.99
C GLU A 99 9.19 -14.62 20.50
N PHE A 100 8.84 -13.98 19.39
CA PHE A 100 9.50 -12.75 18.95
C PHE A 100 9.26 -11.62 19.96
N PHE A 101 8.01 -11.41 20.34
CA PHE A 101 7.62 -10.39 21.31
C PHE A 101 8.07 -10.69 22.73
N ALA A 102 8.32 -11.95 23.06
CA ALA A 102 8.95 -12.33 24.33
C ALA A 102 10.45 -12.02 24.36
N ARG A 103 11.11 -11.91 23.20
CA ARG A 103 12.55 -11.60 23.09
C ARG A 103 12.84 -10.10 22.98
N HIS A 104 11.93 -9.33 22.38
CA HIS A 104 12.12 -7.92 22.12
C HIS A 104 11.21 -7.05 22.97
N THR A 105 11.81 -6.15 23.74
CA THR A 105 11.07 -5.10 24.45
C THR A 105 10.51 -4.07 23.45
N ILE A 106 9.45 -3.35 23.83
CA ILE A 106 8.93 -2.23 23.04
C ILE A 106 10.01 -1.17 22.80
N ALA A 107 10.75 -0.81 23.85
CA ALA A 107 11.84 0.16 23.76
C ALA A 107 12.95 -0.28 22.79
N GLU A 108 13.20 -1.59 22.65
CA GLU A 108 14.12 -2.09 21.63
C GLU A 108 13.51 -1.97 20.23
N LEU A 109 12.26 -2.38 20.05
CA LEU A 109 11.57 -2.33 18.75
C LEU A 109 11.44 -0.91 18.21
N GLU A 110 11.23 0.08 19.07
CA GLU A 110 11.18 1.51 18.72
C GLU A 110 12.50 2.04 18.12
N THR A 111 13.63 1.36 18.35
CA THR A 111 14.93 1.75 17.79
C THR A 111 15.27 1.06 16.48
N LYS A 112 14.40 0.15 16.01
CA LYS A 112 14.64 -0.61 14.77
C LYS A 112 14.10 0.15 13.57
N PRO A 113 14.77 0.06 12.40
CA PRO A 113 14.20 0.55 11.16
C PRO A 113 12.84 -0.09 10.86
N GLU A 114 11.90 0.69 10.35
CA GLU A 114 10.58 0.27 9.87
C GLU A 114 10.70 -0.86 8.86
N TYR A 115 11.68 -0.79 7.95
CA TYR A 115 11.91 -1.88 7.01
C TYR A 115 12.28 -3.17 7.76
N TRP A 116 13.20 -3.10 8.73
CA TRP A 116 13.56 -4.26 9.55
C TRP A 116 12.34 -4.85 10.27
N LEU A 117 11.50 -3.99 10.86
CA LEU A 117 10.26 -4.41 11.53
C LEU A 117 9.31 -5.14 10.57
N SER A 118 9.08 -4.58 9.38
CA SER A 118 8.25 -5.21 8.33
C SER A 118 8.81 -6.57 7.90
N GLN A 119 10.14 -6.66 7.76
CA GLN A 119 10.80 -7.88 7.30
C GLN A 119 10.70 -9.06 8.25
N GLN A 120 10.35 -8.84 9.54
CA GLN A 120 10.12 -9.93 10.50
C GLN A 120 8.88 -10.75 10.16
N GLY A 121 7.92 -10.17 9.43
CA GLY A 121 6.79 -10.87 8.82
C GLY A 121 5.45 -10.64 9.50
N ARG A 122 4.47 -11.46 9.13
CA ARG A 122 3.06 -11.27 9.51
C ARG A 122 2.77 -11.75 10.94
N LEU A 123 2.06 -10.93 11.72
CA LEU A 123 1.54 -11.33 13.03
C LEU A 123 0.61 -12.54 12.90
N THR A 124 0.79 -13.54 13.78
CA THR A 124 -0.01 -14.77 13.73
C THR A 124 -1.20 -14.79 14.68
N GLN A 125 -1.27 -13.83 15.60
CA GLN A 125 -2.22 -13.82 16.72
C GLN A 125 -2.37 -12.41 17.28
N PRO A 126 -3.48 -12.09 17.96
CA PRO A 126 -3.63 -10.84 18.68
C PRO A 126 -2.57 -10.70 19.78
N MET A 127 -2.09 -9.48 19.96
CA MET A 127 -1.09 -9.12 20.96
C MET A 127 -1.59 -7.93 21.77
N VAL A 128 -1.25 -7.89 23.07
CA VAL A 128 -1.63 -6.80 23.98
C VAL A 128 -0.41 -6.32 24.77
N LEU A 129 -0.35 -5.02 25.02
CA LEU A 129 0.60 -4.40 25.93
C LEU A 129 -0.18 -3.83 27.12
N ALA A 130 -0.04 -4.42 28.30
CA ALA A 130 -0.73 -3.90 29.48
C ALA A 130 0.07 -2.73 30.08
N PRO A 131 -0.59 -1.85 30.86
CA PRO A 131 0.09 -0.74 31.52
C PRO A 131 1.29 -1.20 32.36
N GLY A 132 2.45 -0.61 32.09
CA GLY A 132 3.71 -0.93 32.79
C GLY A 132 4.50 -2.11 32.22
N ASP A 133 3.99 -2.78 31.18
CA ASP A 133 4.70 -3.87 30.53
C ASP A 133 5.81 -3.37 29.60
N ALA A 134 6.90 -4.13 29.53
CA ALA A 134 7.99 -3.88 28.58
C ALA A 134 7.86 -4.71 27.28
N HIS A 135 6.95 -5.69 27.22
CA HIS A 135 6.80 -6.63 26.11
C HIS A 135 5.32 -6.84 25.77
N TYR A 136 5.01 -7.01 24.48
CA TYR A 136 3.70 -7.51 24.06
C TYR A 136 3.49 -8.94 24.54
N ARG A 137 2.24 -9.27 24.90
CA ARG A 137 1.82 -10.63 25.26
C ARG A 137 0.74 -11.16 24.32
N PRO A 138 0.73 -12.46 24.02
CA PRO A 138 -0.39 -13.08 23.32
C PRO A 138 -1.71 -12.85 24.05
N ILE A 139 -2.79 -12.68 23.29
CA ILE A 139 -4.15 -12.71 23.80
C ILE A 139 -5.05 -13.43 22.80
N GLU A 140 -6.08 -14.12 23.28
CA GLU A 140 -7.05 -14.80 22.42
C GLU A 140 -7.96 -13.80 21.69
N TRP A 141 -8.52 -14.20 20.55
CA TRP A 141 -9.41 -13.34 19.75
C TRP A 141 -10.62 -12.81 20.55
N ASP A 142 -11.28 -13.68 21.31
CA ASP A 142 -12.45 -13.29 22.11
C ASP A 142 -12.08 -12.26 23.19
N ASP A 143 -10.88 -12.39 23.76
CA ASP A 143 -10.37 -11.47 24.78
C ASP A 143 -9.95 -10.13 24.15
N ALA A 144 -9.37 -10.15 22.94
CA ALA A 144 -9.09 -8.94 22.17
C ALA A 144 -10.37 -8.18 21.82
N TYR A 145 -11.41 -8.86 21.34
CA TYR A 145 -12.71 -8.24 21.07
C TYR A 145 -13.35 -7.68 22.34
N ARG A 146 -13.28 -8.39 23.46
CA ARG A 146 -13.80 -7.92 24.74
C ARG A 146 -13.07 -6.67 25.23
N LEU A 147 -11.74 -6.65 25.13
CA LEU A 147 -10.91 -5.50 25.50
C LEU A 147 -11.28 -4.25 24.68
N ILE A 148 -11.40 -4.39 23.35
CA ILE A 148 -11.82 -3.31 22.46
C ILE A 148 -13.22 -2.81 22.85
N ALA A 149 -14.17 -3.73 23.05
CA ALA A 149 -15.54 -3.38 23.42
C ALA A 149 -15.62 -2.71 24.80
N GLU A 150 -14.83 -3.15 25.78
CA GLU A 150 -14.78 -2.55 27.12
C GLU A 150 -14.34 -1.08 27.04
N HIS A 151 -13.25 -0.80 26.33
CA HIS A 151 -12.76 0.57 26.16
C HIS A 151 -13.74 1.46 25.39
N LEU A 152 -14.34 0.97 24.30
CA LEU A 152 -15.31 1.74 23.53
C LEU A 152 -16.58 2.05 24.33
N ASN A 153 -17.10 1.09 25.12
CA ASN A 153 -18.30 1.30 25.95
C ASN A 153 -18.03 2.16 27.19
N ALA A 154 -16.77 2.32 27.60
CA ALA A 154 -16.40 3.14 28.74
C ALA A 154 -16.28 4.65 28.39
N LEU A 155 -16.31 5.01 27.10
CA LEU A 155 -16.25 6.41 26.66
C LEU A 155 -17.48 7.19 27.11
N ALA A 156 -17.30 8.48 27.42
CA ALA A 156 -18.39 9.35 27.81
C ALA A 156 -19.26 9.77 26.63
N SER A 157 -18.67 9.77 25.43
CA SER A 157 -19.33 10.03 24.15
C SER A 157 -18.70 9.19 23.04
N PRO A 158 -19.48 8.68 22.06
CA PRO A 158 -18.91 8.02 20.88
C PRO A 158 -17.89 8.88 20.12
N ASP A 159 -18.01 10.20 20.20
CA ASP A 159 -17.11 11.16 19.53
C ASP A 159 -15.73 11.27 20.20
N GLU A 160 -15.49 10.59 21.32
CA GLU A 160 -14.15 10.43 21.90
C GLU A 160 -13.31 9.36 21.20
N ALA A 161 -13.92 8.59 20.29
CA ALA A 161 -13.23 7.60 19.45
C ALA A 161 -12.96 8.12 18.03
N LEU A 162 -11.90 7.60 17.40
CA LEU A 162 -11.54 7.84 16.01
C LEU A 162 -11.24 6.50 15.32
N PHE A 163 -11.82 6.32 14.14
CA PHE A 163 -11.80 5.06 13.39
C PHE A 163 -11.17 5.26 12.02
N TYR A 164 -9.85 5.13 11.92
CA TYR A 164 -9.14 5.32 10.66
C TYR A 164 -9.37 4.17 9.67
N THR A 165 -9.75 4.47 8.43
CA THR A 165 -9.94 3.47 7.37
C THR A 165 -8.79 3.47 6.36
N SER A 166 -8.26 2.30 6.05
CA SER A 166 -7.20 2.13 5.05
C SER A 166 -7.78 2.03 3.63
N GLY A 167 -7.18 2.72 2.66
CA GLY A 167 -7.52 2.59 1.23
C GLY A 167 -7.12 1.25 0.61
N ARG A 168 -6.44 0.39 1.37
CA ARG A 168 -6.12 -1.00 0.99
C ARG A 168 -7.26 -1.96 1.33
N THR A 169 -8.22 -1.52 2.15
CA THR A 169 -9.39 -2.31 2.53
C THR A 169 -10.35 -2.43 1.35
N SER A 170 -11.00 -3.59 1.18
CA SER A 170 -12.01 -3.76 0.13
C SER A 170 -13.22 -2.87 0.36
N ASN A 171 -13.97 -2.55 -0.69
CA ASN A 171 -15.19 -1.74 -0.58
C ASN A 171 -16.23 -2.38 0.36
N GLU A 172 -16.33 -3.71 0.38
CA GLU A 172 -17.25 -4.44 1.25
C GLU A 172 -16.83 -4.35 2.72
N ALA A 173 -15.54 -4.53 3.01
CA ALA A 173 -15.02 -4.41 4.36
C ALA A 173 -15.11 -2.95 4.86
N ALA A 174 -14.79 -1.97 4.01
CA ALA A 174 -14.95 -0.56 4.33
C ALA A 174 -16.43 -0.19 4.57
N PHE A 175 -17.36 -0.76 3.79
CA PHE A 175 -18.79 -0.59 3.98
C PHE A 175 -19.27 -1.15 5.33
N LEU A 176 -18.84 -2.36 5.71
CA LEU A 176 -19.18 -2.95 7.02
C LEU A 176 -18.55 -2.16 8.17
N TYR A 177 -17.30 -1.72 8.01
CA TYR A 177 -16.58 -0.95 9.01
C TYR A 177 -17.29 0.40 9.29
N GLN A 178 -17.66 1.15 8.25
CA GLN A 178 -18.38 2.41 8.46
C GLN A 178 -19.77 2.20 9.09
N LEU A 179 -20.45 1.08 8.78
CA LEU A 179 -21.73 0.74 9.43
C LEU A 179 -21.53 0.50 10.93
N LEU A 180 -20.49 -0.24 11.31
CA LEU A 180 -20.14 -0.47 12.70
C LEU A 180 -19.89 0.86 13.44
N VAL A 181 -19.05 1.73 12.86
CA VAL A 181 -18.68 3.03 13.47
C VAL A 181 -19.88 3.96 13.61
N ARG A 182 -20.70 4.07 12.56
CA ARG A 182 -21.93 4.89 12.62
C ARG A 182 -22.97 4.32 13.56
N SER A 183 -23.03 2.99 13.71
CA SER A 183 -23.89 2.33 14.71
C SER A 183 -23.38 2.52 16.14
N PHE A 184 -22.06 2.62 16.32
CA PHE A 184 -21.44 3.00 17.61
C PHE A 184 -21.82 4.43 18.02
N GLY A 185 -22.13 5.29 17.04
CA GLY A 185 -22.78 6.59 17.27
C GLY A 185 -21.94 7.80 16.89
N THR A 186 -20.85 7.62 16.13
CA THR A 186 -19.99 8.72 15.67
C THR A 186 -19.80 8.72 14.15
N ASN A 187 -19.38 9.87 13.61
CA ASN A 187 -18.88 10.02 12.24
C ASN A 187 -17.37 10.26 12.17
N ASN A 188 -16.63 10.11 13.28
CA ASN A 188 -15.18 10.25 13.34
C ASN A 188 -14.46 9.09 12.61
N LEU A 189 -14.53 9.10 11.29
CA LEU A 189 -14.05 8.05 10.39
C LEU A 189 -13.15 8.66 9.30
N PRO A 190 -11.97 9.19 9.65
CA PRO A 190 -11.02 9.63 8.64
C PRO A 190 -10.50 8.44 7.83
N ASP A 191 -10.13 8.67 6.59
CA ASP A 191 -9.55 7.68 5.70
C ASP A 191 -8.27 8.20 5.04
N CYS A 192 -7.46 7.30 4.46
CA CYS A 192 -6.19 7.68 3.86
C CYS A 192 -6.30 8.74 2.76
N SER A 193 -7.45 8.82 2.07
CA SER A 193 -7.71 9.81 1.03
C SER A 193 -7.88 11.22 1.60
N ASN A 194 -8.20 11.39 2.89
CA ASN A 194 -8.21 12.72 3.50
C ASN A 194 -6.82 13.38 3.44
N MET A 195 -5.74 12.59 3.51
CA MET A 195 -4.37 13.11 3.39
C MET A 195 -3.96 13.39 1.94
N CYS A 196 -4.38 12.54 0.99
CA CYS A 196 -3.88 12.57 -0.38
C CYS A 196 -4.80 13.25 -1.40
N HIS A 197 -6.12 13.24 -1.18
CA HIS A 197 -7.13 13.60 -2.18
C HIS A 197 -8.19 14.60 -1.71
N GLU A 198 -8.29 14.93 -0.41
CA GLU A 198 -9.29 15.88 0.12
C GLU A 198 -9.25 17.24 -0.60
N SER A 199 -8.05 17.79 -0.78
CA SER A 199 -7.83 19.07 -1.45
C SER A 199 -8.31 19.03 -2.91
N SER A 200 -7.96 17.96 -3.63
CA SER A 200 -8.40 17.76 -5.01
C SER A 200 -9.91 17.55 -5.11
N GLY A 201 -10.51 16.78 -4.20
CA GLY A 201 -11.94 16.50 -4.17
C GLY A 201 -12.75 17.76 -3.93
N THR A 202 -12.30 18.62 -3.00
CA THR A 202 -12.91 19.92 -2.71
C THR A 202 -12.86 20.83 -3.95
N ALA A 203 -11.67 21.04 -4.52
CA ALA A 203 -11.49 21.94 -5.66
C ALA A 203 -12.25 21.48 -6.92
N LEU A 204 -12.23 20.18 -7.22
CA LEU A 204 -12.95 19.62 -8.37
C LEU A 204 -14.47 19.66 -8.17
N THR A 205 -14.97 19.44 -6.95
CA THR A 205 -16.41 19.58 -6.68
C THR A 205 -16.87 21.02 -6.89
N GLU A 206 -16.11 22.01 -6.44
CA GLU A 206 -16.42 23.42 -6.68
C GLU A 206 -16.35 23.80 -8.18
N SER A 207 -15.37 23.25 -8.91
CA SER A 207 -15.11 23.62 -10.31
C SER A 207 -16.00 22.91 -11.33
N ILE A 208 -16.22 21.60 -11.15
CA ILE A 208 -16.89 20.73 -12.13
C ILE A 208 -18.00 19.85 -11.52
N GLY A 209 -18.29 19.98 -10.22
CA GLY A 209 -19.36 19.25 -9.54
C GLY A 209 -19.04 17.79 -9.17
N ILE A 210 -17.85 17.29 -9.49
CA ILE A 210 -17.44 15.90 -9.26
C ILE A 210 -16.03 15.87 -8.67
N GLY A 211 -15.87 15.35 -7.45
CA GLY A 211 -14.58 15.20 -6.75
C GLY A 211 -13.74 13.99 -7.17
N LYS A 212 -13.83 13.55 -8.44
CA LYS A 212 -13.17 12.34 -8.96
C LYS A 212 -12.61 12.59 -10.36
N GLY A 213 -11.81 11.64 -10.86
CA GLY A 213 -11.33 11.67 -12.24
C GLY A 213 -12.48 11.74 -13.25
N SER A 214 -12.32 12.59 -14.25
CA SER A 214 -13.35 12.92 -15.25
C SER A 214 -13.12 12.28 -16.63
N VAL A 215 -12.05 11.49 -16.77
CA VAL A 215 -11.60 10.90 -18.04
C VAL A 215 -11.23 9.42 -17.84
N THR A 216 -11.23 8.65 -18.92
CA THR A 216 -10.77 7.26 -18.95
C THR A 216 -9.31 7.17 -19.43
N VAL A 217 -8.75 5.96 -19.44
CA VAL A 217 -7.41 5.72 -19.97
C VAL A 217 -7.36 5.95 -21.48
N GLU A 218 -8.44 5.62 -22.18
CA GLU A 218 -8.58 5.81 -23.62
C GLU A 218 -8.50 7.29 -23.99
N ASP A 219 -9.17 8.18 -23.23
CA ASP A 219 -9.09 9.62 -23.42
C ASP A 219 -7.64 10.14 -23.35
N VAL A 220 -6.81 9.57 -22.47
CA VAL A 220 -5.38 9.93 -22.37
C VAL A 220 -4.61 9.54 -23.63
N THR A 221 -4.94 8.41 -24.24
CA THR A 221 -4.27 7.96 -25.48
C THR A 221 -4.63 8.76 -26.73
N GLU A 222 -5.78 9.44 -26.70
CA GLU A 222 -6.28 10.28 -27.80
C GLU A 222 -5.90 11.77 -27.65
N ALA A 223 -5.32 12.17 -26.51
CA ALA A 223 -4.99 13.56 -26.24
C ALA A 223 -3.85 14.12 -27.13
N ASP A 224 -4.03 15.32 -27.68
CA ASP A 224 -2.97 16.05 -28.41
C ASP A 224 -1.88 16.61 -27.48
N LEU A 225 -2.24 16.89 -26.22
CA LEU A 225 -1.36 17.47 -25.20
C LEU A 225 -1.68 16.87 -23.83
N ILE A 226 -0.64 16.41 -23.14
CA ILE A 226 -0.71 15.88 -21.77
C ILE A 226 0.19 16.73 -20.88
N LEU A 227 -0.39 17.27 -19.81
CA LEU A 227 0.28 18.05 -18.78
C LEU A 227 0.34 17.21 -17.50
N ILE A 228 1.55 16.84 -17.07
CA ILE A 228 1.78 16.06 -15.85
C ILE A 228 2.38 16.99 -14.81
N ALA A 229 1.59 17.42 -13.83
CA ALA A 229 2.03 18.39 -12.82
C ALA A 229 1.93 17.80 -11.41
N GLY A 230 3.05 17.81 -10.66
CA GLY A 230 3.08 17.28 -9.29
C GLY A 230 2.89 15.77 -9.18
N GLN A 231 3.22 15.01 -10.24
CA GLN A 231 3.13 13.57 -10.29
C GLN A 231 4.40 12.99 -10.93
N ASN A 232 4.84 11.83 -10.42
CA ASN A 232 5.90 11.00 -11.00
C ASN A 232 5.29 9.70 -11.55
N PRO A 233 4.99 9.60 -12.86
CA PRO A 233 4.50 8.37 -13.46
C PRO A 233 5.50 7.21 -13.34
N GLY A 234 6.80 7.48 -13.50
CA GLY A 234 7.82 6.44 -13.57
C GLY A 234 7.96 5.64 -12.28
N THR A 235 7.75 6.27 -11.13
CA THR A 235 7.83 5.60 -9.82
C THR A 235 6.44 5.28 -9.25
N ASN A 236 5.52 6.24 -9.23
CA ASN A 236 4.26 6.09 -8.50
C ASN A 236 3.18 5.37 -9.32
N HIS A 237 3.22 5.50 -10.66
CA HIS A 237 2.24 4.89 -11.54
C HIS A 237 2.90 4.29 -12.80
N PRO A 238 3.86 3.35 -12.70
CA PRO A 238 4.68 2.97 -13.86
C PRO A 238 3.86 2.35 -15.01
N ARG A 239 2.66 1.82 -14.71
CA ARG A 239 1.71 1.35 -15.74
C ARG A 239 1.20 2.48 -16.65
N MET A 240 1.18 3.72 -16.16
CA MET A 240 0.85 4.92 -16.94
C MET A 240 1.87 5.17 -18.06
N LEU A 241 3.14 4.76 -17.91
CA LEU A 241 4.17 4.99 -18.93
C LEU A 241 3.80 4.34 -20.27
N SER A 242 3.20 3.15 -20.28
CA SER A 242 2.71 2.52 -21.52
C SER A 242 1.58 3.29 -22.19
N VAL A 243 0.75 3.99 -21.41
CA VAL A 243 -0.34 4.84 -21.93
C VAL A 243 0.25 6.13 -22.53
N LEU A 244 1.21 6.73 -21.83
CA LEU A 244 1.94 7.91 -22.32
C LEU A 244 2.75 7.60 -23.58
N GLU A 245 3.37 6.43 -23.67
CA GLU A 245 4.08 5.97 -24.88
C GLU A 245 3.13 5.87 -26.08
N LYS A 246 1.93 5.30 -25.90
CA LYS A 246 0.90 5.24 -26.94
C LYS A 246 0.45 6.64 -27.38
N ALA A 247 0.13 7.51 -26.42
CA ALA A 247 -0.26 8.88 -26.72
C ALA A 247 0.85 9.62 -27.50
N LYS A 248 2.10 9.45 -27.07
CA LYS A 248 3.27 10.02 -27.77
C LYS A 248 3.40 9.48 -29.20
N GLY A 249 3.21 8.19 -29.39
CA GLY A 249 3.17 7.53 -30.71
C GLY A 249 2.06 8.07 -31.62
N ASN A 250 0.93 8.48 -31.04
CA ASN A 250 -0.18 9.13 -31.73
C ASN A 250 0.05 10.62 -32.04
N GLY A 251 1.18 11.19 -31.59
CA GLY A 251 1.55 12.58 -31.85
C GLY A 251 1.38 13.52 -30.66
N ALA A 252 0.98 13.01 -29.49
CA ALA A 252 0.81 13.83 -28.29
C ALA A 252 2.10 14.56 -27.88
N LYS A 253 1.95 15.79 -27.41
CA LYS A 253 2.99 16.50 -26.67
C LYS A 253 2.81 16.18 -25.18
N ILE A 254 3.90 15.87 -24.49
CA ILE A 254 3.89 15.56 -23.05
C ILE A 254 4.79 16.59 -22.36
N ILE A 255 4.26 17.24 -21.33
CA ILE A 255 4.96 18.25 -20.53
C ILE A 255 4.90 17.82 -19.07
N ALA A 256 6.06 17.59 -18.46
CA ALA A 256 6.17 17.31 -17.03
C ALA A 256 6.55 18.59 -16.26
N ILE A 257 5.84 18.85 -15.17
CA ILE A 257 6.06 19.99 -14.26
C ILE A 257 6.33 19.40 -12.88
N ASN A 258 7.61 19.26 -12.56
CA ASN A 258 8.08 18.64 -11.33
C ASN A 258 9.35 19.38 -10.84
N PRO A 259 9.48 19.70 -9.55
CA PRO A 259 10.71 20.31 -9.01
C PRO A 259 11.95 19.41 -9.14
N LEU A 260 11.79 18.09 -9.29
CA LEU A 260 12.88 17.13 -9.41
C LEU A 260 12.89 16.46 -10.79
N PRO A 261 14.06 16.28 -11.43
CA PRO A 261 14.21 15.36 -12.54
C PRO A 261 14.13 13.93 -12.00
N GLU A 262 13.17 13.15 -12.49
CA GLU A 262 12.92 11.79 -12.05
C GLU A 262 12.90 10.85 -13.27
N ALA A 263 13.29 9.59 -13.06
CA ALA A 263 13.26 8.58 -14.11
C ALA A 263 11.81 8.31 -14.54
N GLY A 264 11.54 8.29 -15.85
CA GLY A 264 10.22 7.97 -16.43
C GLY A 264 9.77 8.93 -17.52
#